data_AF-A0A941CNF6-F1
#
_entry.id   AF-A0A941CNF6-F1
#
_cell.length_a   1.000
_cell.length_b   1.000
_cell.length_c   1.000
_cell.angle_alpha   90.00
_cell.angle_beta   90.00
_cell.angle_gamma   90.00
#
_symmetry.space_group_name_H-M   'P 1'
#
loop_
_entity.id
_entity.type
_entity.pdbx_description
1 polymer ?
#
loop_
_entity_poly.entity_id
_entity_poly.type
_entity_poly.pdbx_seq_one_letter_code
_entity_poly.pdbx_strand_id
1 'polypeptide(L)'
;MKQRMTKRKKRGFSLMELLVVIGITGILMAMAAPKYEGMIRKAQEMEQKSYIREALNYVDLHNLENPSGRIALTATLASTKDVITHEEYSKILGKINYKNTTVGNLELFVHGEGGALTPDGENP
;
A
#
# COMPACT_ATOMS: atom_id res chain seq x y z
N MET A 1 37.68 61.47 -16.50
CA MET A 1 37.37 60.25 -15.69
C MET A 1 37.14 59.08 -16.65
N LYS A 2 37.94 58.00 -16.56
CA LYS A 2 37.93 56.89 -17.53
C LYS A 2 37.24 55.68 -16.88
N GLN A 3 35.97 55.43 -17.21
CA GLN A 3 35.24 54.26 -16.71
C GLN A 3 35.78 52.98 -17.35
N ARG A 4 36.34 52.08 -16.53
CA ARG A 4 36.72 50.73 -16.96
C ARG A 4 35.47 49.83 -16.95
N MET A 5 34.96 49.49 -18.13
CA MET A 5 33.93 48.46 -18.29
C MET A 5 34.55 47.07 -18.09
N THR A 6 34.31 46.44 -16.95
CA THR A 6 34.68 45.04 -16.70
C THR A 6 33.75 44.11 -17.49
N LYS A 7 34.25 43.49 -18.57
CA LYS A 7 33.51 42.42 -19.30
C LYS A 7 33.30 41.24 -18.35
N ARG A 8 32.08 41.04 -17.86
CA ARG A 8 31.70 39.82 -17.13
C ARG A 8 31.75 38.64 -18.11
N LYS A 9 32.64 37.66 -17.88
CA LYS A 9 32.68 36.42 -18.66
C LYS A 9 31.38 35.67 -18.45
N LYS A 10 30.55 35.55 -19.48
CA LYS A 10 29.39 34.65 -19.48
C LYS A 10 29.93 33.22 -19.45
N ARG A 11 29.83 32.54 -18.30
CA ARG A 11 30.03 31.09 -18.20
C ARG A 11 28.74 30.43 -18.68
N GLY A 12 28.75 29.88 -19.89
CA GLY A 12 27.65 29.10 -20.44
C GLY A 12 27.85 27.62 -20.17
N PHE A 13 26.76 26.89 -20.02
CA PHE A 13 26.70 25.43 -19.89
C PHE A 13 27.06 24.78 -21.23
N SER A 14 27.93 23.76 -21.20
CA SER A 14 28.35 23.02 -22.39
C SER A 14 27.33 21.97 -22.77
N LEU A 15 27.10 21.77 -24.07
CA LEU A 15 26.29 20.64 -24.57
C LEU A 15 26.85 19.28 -24.12
N MET A 16 28.19 19.18 -24.01
CA MET A 16 28.84 17.98 -23.48
C MET A 16 28.58 17.79 -21.98
N GLU A 17 28.45 18.87 -21.20
CA GLU A 17 28.10 18.76 -19.78
C GLU A 17 26.70 18.17 -19.63
N LEU A 18 25.73 18.61 -20.45
CA LEU A 18 24.40 18.03 -20.45
C LEU A 18 24.40 16.55 -20.88
N LEU A 19 25.16 16.24 -21.93
CA LEU A 19 25.20 14.90 -22.52
C LEU A 19 25.76 13.86 -21.55
N VAL A 20 26.85 14.19 -20.85
CA VAL A 20 27.43 13.29 -19.85
C VAL A 20 26.48 13.11 -18.67
N VAL A 21 25.79 14.17 -18.23
CA VAL A 21 24.81 14.07 -17.15
C VAL A 21 23.67 13.12 -17.52
N ILE A 22 23.03 13.30 -18.69
CA ILE A 22 21.94 12.41 -19.09
C ILE A 22 22.42 10.96 -19.29
N GLY A 23 23.63 10.77 -19.81
CA GLY A 23 24.26 9.46 -19.98
C GLY A 23 24.46 8.73 -18.64
N ILE A 24 25.04 9.42 -17.64
CA ILE A 24 25.23 8.84 -16.31
C ILE A 24 23.86 8.61 -15.62
N THR A 25 22.91 9.55 -15.72
CA THR A 25 21.58 9.37 -15.12
C THR A 25 20.80 8.21 -15.73
N GLY A 26 20.99 7.93 -17.02
CA GLY A 26 20.38 6.78 -17.69
C GLY A 26 20.84 5.45 -17.11
N ILE A 27 22.15 5.31 -16.86
CA ILE A 27 22.73 4.11 -16.23
C ILE A 27 22.19 3.94 -14.80
N LEU A 28 22.15 5.02 -14.02
CA LEU A 28 21.61 4.99 -12.66
C LEU A 28 20.12 4.62 -12.63
N MET A 29 19.32 5.19 -13.54
CA MET A 29 17.89 4.88 -13.65
C MET A 29 17.63 3.44 -14.06
N ALA A 30 18.44 2.88 -14.99
CA ALA A 30 18.31 1.49 -15.40
C ALA A 30 18.49 0.51 -14.23
N MET A 31 19.40 0.80 -13.29
CA MET A 31 19.61 -0.01 -12.08
C MET A 31 18.55 0.25 -10.99
N ALA A 32 18.02 1.47 -10.92
CA ALA A 32 17.08 1.87 -9.87
C ALA A 32 15.64 1.44 -10.16
N ALA A 33 15.20 1.50 -11.42
CA ALA A 33 13.83 1.21 -11.85
C ALA A 33 13.24 -0.12 -11.34
N PRO A 34 13.92 -1.29 -11.49
CA PRO A 34 13.31 -2.58 -11.08
C PRO A 34 13.06 -2.69 -9.58
N LYS A 35 13.81 -1.97 -8.75
CA LYS A 35 13.62 -1.98 -7.29
C LYS A 35 12.33 -1.26 -6.89
N TYR A 36 11.88 -0.29 -7.68
CA TYR A 36 10.72 0.54 -7.36
C TYR A 36 9.42 -0.25 -7.38
N GLU A 37 9.24 -1.14 -8.36
CA GLU A 37 8.03 -1.97 -8.50
C GLU A 37 7.82 -2.90 -7.30
N GLY A 38 8.87 -3.59 -6.85
CA GLY A 38 8.80 -4.47 -5.68
C GLY A 38 8.49 -3.71 -4.38
N MET A 39 9.02 -2.49 -4.23
CA MET A 39 8.70 -1.64 -3.08
C MET A 39 7.25 -1.18 -3.08
N ILE A 40 6.69 -0.80 -4.24
CA ILE A 40 5.28 -0.43 -4.36
C ILE A 40 4.39 -1.61 -3.99
N ARG A 41 4.64 -2.80 -4.54
CA ARG A 41 3.83 -3.98 -4.24
C ARG A 41 3.86 -4.31 -2.75
N LYS A 42 5.04 -4.27 -2.12
CA LYS A 42 5.17 -4.47 -0.67
C LYS A 42 4.43 -3.40 0.13
N ALA A 43 4.48 -2.14 -0.31
CA ALA A 43 3.73 -1.06 0.33
C ALA A 43 2.21 -1.29 0.25
N GLN A 44 1.71 -1.70 -0.92
CA GLN A 44 0.31 -2.05 -1.12
C GLN A 44 -0.11 -3.24 -0.24
N GLU A 45 0.71 -4.29 -0.14
CA GLU A 45 0.43 -5.43 0.75
C GLU A 45 0.38 -5.01 2.23
N MET A 46 1.32 -4.16 2.67
CA MET A 46 1.30 -3.62 4.04
C MET A 46 0.06 -2.75 4.30
N GLU A 47 -0.35 -1.94 3.32
CA GLU A 47 -1.58 -1.14 3.39
C GLU A 47 -2.82 -2.04 3.51
N GLN A 48 -2.90 -3.09 2.70
CA GLN A 48 -4.00 -4.06 2.77
C GLN A 48 -4.04 -4.75 4.14
N LYS A 49 -2.90 -5.17 4.68
CA LYS A 49 -2.82 -5.72 6.05
C LYS A 49 -3.30 -4.72 7.09
N SER A 50 -3.01 -3.43 6.91
CA SER A 50 -3.49 -2.37 7.82
C SER A 50 -5.01 -2.27 7.79
N TYR A 51 -5.63 -2.22 6.60
CA TYR A 51 -7.09 -2.16 6.49
C TYR A 51 -7.77 -3.42 7.05
N ILE A 52 -7.19 -4.60 6.82
CA ILE A 52 -7.71 -5.85 7.38
C ILE A 52 -7.61 -5.84 8.91
N ARG A 53 -6.48 -5.42 9.49
CA ARG A 53 -6.33 -5.29 10.96
C ARG A 53 -7.40 -4.40 11.56
N GLU A 54 -7.66 -3.28 10.91
CA GLU A 54 -8.69 -2.33 11.32
C GLU A 54 -10.07 -2.97 11.26
N ALA A 55 -10.41 -3.67 10.17
CA ALA A 55 -11.67 -4.38 10.02
C ALA A 55 -11.84 -5.51 11.06
N LEU A 56 -10.78 -6.30 11.32
CA LEU A 56 -10.81 -7.37 12.33
C LEU A 56 -11.05 -6.80 13.73
N ASN A 57 -10.45 -5.64 14.06
CA ASN A 57 -10.71 -4.98 15.33
C ASN A 57 -12.21 -4.62 15.50
N TYR A 58 -12.89 -4.14 14.45
CA TYR A 58 -14.34 -3.92 14.51
C TYR A 58 -15.13 -5.22 14.69
N VAL A 59 -14.71 -6.31 14.04
CA VAL A 59 -15.30 -7.64 14.23
C VAL A 59 -15.13 -8.12 15.68
N ASP A 60 -13.96 -7.91 16.27
CA ASP A 60 -13.68 -8.29 17.66
C ASP A 60 -14.50 -7.46 18.64
N LEU A 61 -14.60 -6.15 18.43
CA LEU A 61 -15.46 -5.26 19.23
C LEU A 61 -16.93 -5.72 19.18
N HIS A 62 -17.46 -5.99 17.99
CA HIS A 62 -18.81 -6.52 17.84
C HIS A 62 -18.99 -7.86 18.56
N ASN A 63 -18.02 -8.76 18.43
CA ASN A 63 -18.06 -10.07 19.08
C ASN A 63 -18.00 -10.00 20.62
N LEU A 64 -17.40 -8.93 21.17
CA LEU A 64 -17.39 -8.63 22.60
C LEU A 64 -18.74 -8.08 23.08
N GLU A 65 -19.37 -7.19 22.30
CA GLU A 65 -20.68 -6.60 22.60
C GLU A 65 -21.84 -7.59 22.43
N ASN A 66 -21.73 -8.53 21.49
CA ASN A 66 -22.78 -9.48 21.13
C ASN A 66 -22.33 -10.95 21.26
N PRO A 67 -22.15 -11.49 22.50
CA PRO A 67 -21.65 -12.86 22.71
C PRO A 67 -22.48 -13.97 22.07
N SER A 68 -23.79 -13.77 21.93
CA SER A 68 -24.71 -14.75 21.32
C SER A 68 -24.82 -14.62 19.80
N GLY A 69 -24.33 -13.52 19.21
CA GLY A 69 -24.42 -13.17 17.79
C GLY A 69 -23.03 -13.00 17.16
N ARG A 70 -22.07 -13.81 17.62
CA ARG A 70 -20.67 -13.69 17.18
C ARG A 70 -20.53 -14.02 15.71
N ILE A 71 -19.65 -13.28 15.07
CA ILE A 71 -19.16 -13.57 13.74
C ILE A 71 -18.20 -14.76 13.84
N ALA A 72 -18.55 -15.83 13.14
CA ALA A 72 -17.69 -17.00 13.04
C ALA A 72 -16.44 -16.70 12.20
N LEU A 73 -15.32 -17.35 12.53
CA LEU A 73 -14.09 -17.27 11.71
C LEU A 73 -14.30 -17.74 10.27
N THR A 74 -15.33 -18.58 10.03
CA THR A 74 -15.72 -19.07 8.72
C THR A 74 -16.58 -18.08 7.92
N ALA A 75 -17.09 -17.01 8.55
CA ALA A 75 -17.83 -15.97 7.87
C ALA A 75 -16.89 -15.13 6.99
N THR A 76 -17.36 -14.73 5.81
CA THR A 76 -16.62 -13.82 4.93
C THR A 76 -16.76 -12.38 5.39
N LEU A 77 -15.73 -11.55 5.25
CA LEU A 77 -15.81 -10.12 5.59
C LEU A 77 -16.95 -9.41 4.85
N ALA A 78 -17.21 -9.76 3.60
CA ALA A 78 -18.30 -9.21 2.82
C ALA A 78 -19.69 -9.55 3.38
N SER A 79 -19.85 -10.71 4.02
CA SER A 79 -21.09 -11.15 4.67
C SER A 79 -21.24 -10.64 6.11
N THR A 80 -20.20 -10.06 6.72
CA THR A 80 -20.28 -9.39 8.04
C THR A 80 -21.02 -8.04 7.99
N LYS A 81 -21.94 -7.88 7.05
CA LYS A 81 -22.72 -6.65 6.86
C LYS A 81 -23.58 -6.30 8.08
N ASP A 82 -23.81 -7.22 9.00
CA ASP A 82 -24.60 -6.92 10.20
C ASP A 82 -23.77 -6.22 11.31
N VAL A 83 -22.44 -6.10 11.13
CA VAL A 83 -21.56 -5.18 11.88
C VAL A 83 -21.73 -3.71 11.41
N ILE A 84 -22.53 -3.47 10.35
CA ILE A 84 -22.66 -2.17 9.65
C ILE A 84 -23.55 -1.16 10.39
N THR A 85 -23.26 -0.89 11.65
CA THR A 85 -23.73 0.37 12.27
C THR A 85 -22.67 1.46 12.24
N HIS A 86 -21.40 1.11 11.98
CA HIS A 86 -20.31 2.08 11.87
C HIS A 86 -20.03 2.41 10.40
N GLU A 87 -20.34 3.65 10.00
CA GLU A 87 -20.03 4.19 8.67
C GLU A 87 -18.54 3.98 8.30
N GLU A 88 -17.67 4.06 9.30
CA GLU A 88 -16.23 3.81 9.20
C GLU A 88 -15.90 2.39 8.74
N TYR A 89 -16.57 1.37 9.28
CA TYR A 89 -16.36 -0.04 8.89
C TYR A 89 -16.65 -0.27 7.40
N SER A 90 -17.74 0.32 6.89
CA SER A 90 -18.11 0.22 5.48
C SER A 90 -17.07 0.84 4.53
N LYS A 91 -16.44 1.95 4.96
CA LYS A 91 -15.38 2.63 4.20
C LYS A 91 -14.10 1.79 4.15
N ILE A 92 -13.74 1.16 5.26
CA ILE A 92 -12.56 0.29 5.35
C ILE A 92 -12.75 -0.97 4.53
N LEU A 93 -13.92 -1.63 4.64
CA LEU A 93 -14.29 -2.76 3.78
C LEU A 93 -14.25 -2.38 2.29
N GLY A 94 -14.55 -1.13 1.94
CA GLY A 94 -14.40 -0.58 0.60
C GLY A 94 -12.99 -0.76 0.01
N LYS A 95 -11.95 -0.63 0.86
CA LYS A 95 -10.53 -0.58 0.49
C LYS A 95 -9.80 -1.93 0.51
N ILE A 96 -10.39 -2.93 1.16
CA ILE A 96 -9.80 -4.28 1.28
C ILE A 96 -10.04 -5.07 -0.01
N ASN A 97 -8.99 -5.67 -0.59
CA ASN A 97 -9.11 -6.48 -1.82
C ASN A 97 -9.54 -7.94 -1.57
N TYR A 98 -9.66 -8.35 -0.30
CA TYR A 98 -9.89 -9.74 0.12
C TYR A 98 -11.26 -9.95 0.79
N LYS A 99 -12.28 -9.20 0.35
CA LYS A 99 -13.59 -9.13 1.03
C LYS A 99 -14.32 -10.47 1.10
N ASN A 100 -14.08 -11.34 0.13
CA ASN A 100 -14.71 -12.66 0.04
C ASN A 100 -13.97 -13.73 0.84
N THR A 101 -12.87 -13.38 1.50
CA THR A 101 -12.11 -14.28 2.37
C THR A 101 -12.74 -14.35 3.76
N THR A 102 -12.57 -15.50 4.42
CA THR A 102 -13.05 -15.73 5.79
C THR A 102 -12.27 -14.91 6.82
N VAL A 103 -12.94 -14.49 7.89
CA VAL A 103 -12.34 -13.73 9.01
C VAL A 103 -11.10 -14.45 9.56
N GLY A 104 -11.14 -15.78 9.71
CA GLY A 104 -10.00 -16.57 10.20
C GLY A 104 -8.79 -16.56 9.26
N ASN A 105 -9.00 -16.67 7.95
CA ASN A 105 -7.89 -16.63 6.99
C ASN A 105 -7.23 -15.24 6.94
N LEU A 106 -8.03 -14.19 7.14
CA LEU A 106 -7.55 -12.82 7.21
C LEU A 106 -6.76 -12.55 8.50
N GLU A 107 -7.21 -13.10 9.62
CA GLU A 107 -6.47 -13.07 10.88
C GLU A 107 -5.08 -13.72 10.72
N LEU A 108 -5.02 -14.92 10.12
CA LEU A 108 -3.76 -15.62 9.84
C LEU A 108 -2.84 -14.81 8.90
N PHE A 109 -3.38 -14.23 7.82
CA PHE A 109 -2.61 -13.42 6.88
C PHE A 109 -2.01 -12.16 7.51
N VAL A 110 -2.79 -11.50 8.36
CA VAL A 110 -2.40 -10.32 9.11
C VAL A 110 -1.24 -10.63 10.07
N HIS A 111 -1.32 -11.75 10.79
CA HIS A 111 -0.29 -12.21 11.71
C HIS A 111 0.93 -12.85 11.02
N GLY A 112 0.84 -13.10 9.70
CA GLY A 112 1.90 -13.74 8.94
C GLY A 112 1.99 -15.25 9.18
N GLU A 113 0.96 -15.83 9.78
CA GLU A 113 0.83 -17.26 10.07
C GLU A 113 0.02 -18.01 8.98
N GLY A 114 -0.57 -17.26 8.04
CA GLY A 114 -1.33 -17.79 6.91
C GLY A 114 -0.56 -17.81 5.59
N GLY A 115 -1.08 -18.58 4.62
CA GLY A 115 -0.61 -18.57 3.24
C GLY A 115 -0.86 -17.22 2.53
N ALA A 116 -0.38 -17.11 1.29
CA ALA A 116 -0.70 -15.96 0.46
C ALA A 116 -2.21 -15.90 0.20
N LEU A 117 -2.83 -14.74 0.43
CA LEU A 117 -4.24 -14.52 0.10
C LEU A 117 -4.38 -14.16 -1.38
N THR A 118 -5.32 -14.82 -2.05
CA THR A 118 -5.82 -14.41 -3.35
C THR A 118 -7.05 -13.51 -3.17
N PRO A 119 -7.21 -12.41 -3.94
CA PRO A 119 -8.39 -11.53 -3.86
C PRO A 119 -9.74 -12.24 -4.03
N ASP A 120 -9.71 -13.37 -4.72
CA ASP A 120 -10.79 -14.26 -5.11
C ASP A 120 -11.21 -15.26 -4.01
N GLY A 121 -10.48 -15.30 -2.89
CA GLY A 121 -10.86 -16.11 -1.73
C GLY A 121 -10.54 -17.60 -1.87
N GLU A 122 -9.78 -17.99 -2.90
CA GLU A 122 -9.20 -19.32 -2.97
C GLU A 122 -7.96 -19.37 -2.07
N ASN A 123 -8.09 -20.10 -0.97
CA ASN A 123 -6.92 -20.60 -0.25
C ASN A 123 -6.13 -21.49 -1.24
N PRO A 124 -4.80 -21.35 -1.37
CA PRO A 124 -4.01 -22.40 -2.00
C PRO A 124 -4.15 -23.75 -1.26
#